data_AF-A0A534QW10-F1
#
_entry.id   AF-A0A534QW10-F1
#
_cell.length_a   1.000
_cell.length_b   1.000
_cell.length_c   1.000
_cell.angle_alpha   90.00
_cell.angle_beta   90.00
_cell.angle_gamma   90.00
#
_symmetry.space_group_name_H-M   'P 1'
#
loop_
_entity.id
_entity.type
_entity.pdbx_description
1 polymer ?
#
loop_
_entity_poly.entity_id
_entity_poly.type
_entity_poly.pdbx_seq_one_letter_code
_entity_poly.pdbx_strand_id
1 'polypeptide(L)'
;MNRRTGLVIVAVVLVAATAAWFARRDQGPAHYTGFVEGEERVLRSEVTGRVLEVAYPEGAAISPNAVVARLDEQDIQARIASKQHELAVLDADTRTQEERITLVQATWQRDVSARRAELEQAEAGARLAERTYTREAALVKTGISPVQTLDDRRAARDQARSAVERAREMLARAQAEERTITLAQQELASLRAKRELTTAQLDELHVTQTKYTIRAPAVPTVVQTQFIWPGELAQPGAAIVSVLDPADKYVQVYVPVPEVGSFRIGRRVEVELDSQPGRRPPLIRLRRLEKRYRRRRALAGVDLTVDERQILGVVGPDGAGKTTLLRALAGLLVIEAEEATVLGTDLRGDVTGLKARIGYVPQTFSLHRDLTVEENLRFTARLHRLPEAEFVRRKTVLLERTGLAPFAGRAAGQLSGGMKQKLAVANALLPEPALLVLDEPTAGVDVVARGEIWTMLARAREDALVVLSTSYLDEAARCDRLVYLDGGRVRAVGTPEELRAGVSLALYRAWGDDVHAIARAARTLPYVQAARATGRFVRVEVLGARAPDAARVLRDLAALPGPVRLAEPVPVDMESTLLALSSP
;
A
#
# COMPACT_ATOMS: atom_id res chain seq x y z
N MET A 1 57.21 31.20 60.97
CA MET A 1 56.08 30.58 60.23
C MET A 1 56.52 29.20 59.77
N ASN A 2 55.91 28.14 60.30
CA ASN A 2 56.43 26.77 60.20
C ASN A 2 56.40 26.25 58.75
N ARG A 3 57.51 25.65 58.29
CA ARG A 3 57.64 25.04 56.94
C ARG A 3 56.51 24.04 56.62
N ARG A 4 55.95 23.37 57.65
CA ARG A 4 54.81 22.45 57.49
C ARG A 4 53.51 23.16 57.12
N THR A 5 53.24 24.35 57.64
CA THR A 5 52.02 25.12 57.33
C THR A 5 52.05 25.66 55.90
N GLY A 6 53.23 26.08 55.41
CA GLY A 6 53.41 26.50 54.02
C GLY A 6 53.17 25.37 53.00
N LEU A 7 53.63 24.15 53.32
CA LEU A 7 53.48 22.98 52.44
C LEU A 7 52.01 22.51 52.33
N VAL A 8 51.25 22.59 53.43
CA VAL A 8 49.81 22.28 53.43
C VAL A 8 49.04 23.33 52.63
N ILE A 9 49.36 24.62 52.78
CA ILE A 9 48.69 25.68 52.00
C ILE A 9 48.98 25.51 50.51
N VAL A 10 50.23 25.21 50.13
CA VAL A 10 50.59 24.96 48.72
C VAL A 10 49.85 23.74 48.17
N ALA A 11 49.76 22.64 48.93
CA ALA A 11 49.01 21.45 48.53
C ALA A 11 47.51 21.73 48.36
N VAL A 12 46.90 22.46 49.29
CA VAL A 12 45.48 22.84 49.21
C VAL A 12 45.22 23.79 48.04
N VAL A 13 46.12 24.75 47.79
CA VAL A 13 46.04 25.65 46.63
C VAL A 13 46.23 24.87 45.32
N LEU A 14 47.14 23.89 45.27
CA LEU A 14 47.33 23.03 44.09
C LEU A 14 46.11 22.13 43.83
N VAL A 15 45.51 21.56 44.88
CA VAL A 15 44.27 20.76 44.77
C VAL A 15 43.10 21.64 44.37
N ALA A 16 42.96 22.84 44.94
CA ALA A 16 41.93 23.80 44.55
C ALA A 16 42.14 24.32 43.13
N ALA A 17 43.38 24.57 42.72
CA ALA A 17 43.72 25.02 41.37
C ALA A 17 43.51 23.90 40.33
N THR A 18 43.85 22.65 40.64
CA THR A 18 43.57 21.50 39.77
C THR A 18 42.07 21.20 39.70
N ALA A 19 41.34 21.31 40.81
CA ALA A 19 39.88 21.20 40.82
C ALA A 19 39.21 22.34 40.03
N ALA A 20 39.69 23.57 40.16
CA ALA A 20 39.20 24.73 39.39
C ALA A 20 39.57 24.63 37.90
N TRP A 21 40.72 24.04 37.57
CA TRP A 21 41.14 23.78 36.20
C TRP A 21 40.32 22.66 35.54
N PHE A 22 40.02 21.58 36.26
CA PHE A 22 39.08 20.54 35.81
C PHE A 22 37.65 21.09 35.66
N ALA A 23 37.19 21.94 36.59
CA ALA A 23 35.86 22.55 36.53
C ALA A 23 35.71 23.59 35.40
N ARG A 24 36.81 24.15 34.89
CA ARG A 24 36.81 25.12 33.77
C ARG A 24 37.04 24.49 32.39
N ARG A 25 37.39 23.20 32.30
CA ARG A 25 37.77 22.59 31.02
C ARG A 25 36.59 22.22 30.10
N ASP A 26 35.37 22.17 30.62
CA ASP A 26 34.17 21.68 29.91
C ASP A 26 33.06 22.74 29.70
N GLN A 27 33.40 23.99 29.36
CA GLN A 27 32.40 25.03 29.07
C GLN A 27 32.18 25.33 27.58
N GLY A 28 32.53 24.40 26.69
CA GLY A 28 31.96 24.38 25.34
C GLY A 28 30.58 23.70 25.32
N PRO A 29 29.67 24.06 24.39
CA PRO A 29 28.52 23.21 24.11
C PRO A 29 29.04 21.80 23.75
N ALA A 30 28.41 20.77 24.29
CA ALA A 30 28.79 19.40 23.94
C ALA A 30 28.41 19.15 22.48
N HIS A 31 29.36 18.66 21.69
CA HIS A 31 29.18 18.38 20.27
C HIS A 31 28.82 16.90 20.09
N TYR A 32 27.68 16.64 19.43
CA TYR A 32 27.22 15.29 19.13
C TYR A 32 26.82 15.19 17.65
N THR A 33 26.83 13.99 17.10
CA THR A 33 26.26 13.74 15.77
C THR A 33 24.84 13.21 15.90
N GLY A 34 23.99 13.51 14.91
CA GLY A 34 22.62 13.02 14.89
C GLY A 34 22.00 13.14 13.51
N PHE A 35 20.82 12.56 13.32
CA PHE A 35 20.06 12.71 12.08
C PHE A 35 18.66 13.21 12.39
N VAL A 36 18.11 13.99 11.45
CA VAL A 36 16.72 14.44 11.52
C VAL A 36 15.88 13.39 10.81
N GLU A 37 15.00 12.74 11.55
CA GLU A 37 13.95 11.90 10.99
C GLU A 37 12.64 12.66 11.12
N GLY A 38 11.83 12.60 10.07
CA GLY A 38 10.48 13.13 10.12
C GLY A 38 9.52 12.14 9.48
N GLU A 39 8.31 12.05 10.04
CA GLU A 39 7.31 11.14 9.49
C GLU A 39 6.89 11.62 8.09
N GLU A 40 6.97 10.72 7.11
CA GLU A 40 6.46 10.98 5.77
C GLU A 40 4.95 10.76 5.73
N ARG A 41 4.21 11.76 5.27
CA ARG A 41 2.78 11.67 5.02
C ARG A 41 2.52 11.53 3.53
N VAL A 42 1.98 10.37 3.15
CA VAL A 42 1.57 10.11 1.76
C VAL A 42 0.17 10.70 1.52
N LEU A 43 0.09 11.70 0.66
CA LEU A 43 -1.17 12.24 0.16
C LEU A 43 -1.68 11.29 -0.94
N ARG A 44 -2.88 10.76 -0.73
CA ARG A 44 -3.52 9.77 -1.60
C ARG A 44 -4.75 10.35 -2.27
N SER A 45 -5.06 9.87 -3.47
CA SER A 45 -6.33 10.18 -4.12
C SER A 45 -7.47 9.50 -3.35
N GLU A 46 -8.53 10.23 -3.06
CA GLU A 46 -9.76 9.65 -2.49
C GLU A 46 -10.77 9.24 -3.56
N VAL A 47 -10.59 9.73 -4.79
CA VAL A 47 -11.51 9.55 -5.91
C VAL A 47 -10.76 9.07 -7.15
N THR A 48 -11.50 8.54 -8.13
CA THR A 48 -10.93 8.17 -9.42
C THR A 48 -10.89 9.39 -10.35
N GLY A 49 -9.74 9.66 -10.97
CA GLY A 49 -9.62 10.73 -11.96
C GLY A 49 -8.28 10.71 -12.68
N ARG A 50 -8.24 11.26 -13.89
CA ARG A 50 -6.98 11.47 -14.61
C ARG A 50 -6.25 12.66 -13.97
N VAL A 51 -4.97 12.51 -13.64
CA VAL A 51 -4.19 13.62 -13.08
C VAL A 51 -3.93 14.64 -14.18
N LEU A 52 -4.36 15.89 -13.99
CA LEU A 52 -4.09 16.99 -14.92
C LEU A 52 -2.74 17.64 -14.62
N GLU A 53 -2.47 17.87 -13.34
CA GLU A 53 -1.23 18.51 -12.89
C GLU A 53 -0.85 18.04 -11.48
N VAL A 54 0.46 17.99 -11.25
CA VAL A 54 1.09 17.94 -9.92
C VAL A 54 1.92 19.22 -9.80
N ALA A 55 1.46 20.16 -8.98
CA ALA A 55 1.87 21.57 -9.06
C ALA A 55 3.28 21.86 -8.52
N TYR A 56 3.86 20.94 -7.74
CA TYR A 56 5.12 21.16 -7.02
C TYR A 56 6.12 20.06 -7.34
N PRO A 57 7.32 20.36 -7.86
CA PRO A 57 8.36 19.38 -8.09
C PRO A 57 8.91 18.82 -6.77
N GLU A 58 9.63 17.71 -6.86
CA GLU A 58 10.34 17.13 -5.72
C GLU A 58 11.28 18.16 -5.05
N GLY A 59 11.27 18.21 -3.72
CA GLY A 59 12.05 19.18 -2.93
C GLY A 59 11.43 20.58 -2.80
N ALA A 60 10.33 20.89 -3.48
CA ALA A 60 9.68 22.19 -3.36
C ALA A 60 8.97 22.36 -2.00
N ALA A 61 9.10 23.55 -1.42
CA ALA A 61 8.33 23.94 -0.24
C ALA A 61 6.89 24.28 -0.62
N ILE A 62 5.94 23.76 0.15
CA ILE A 62 4.51 23.94 -0.09
C ILE A 62 3.91 24.77 1.05
N SER A 63 3.17 25.82 0.68
CA SER A 63 2.38 26.59 1.63
C SER A 63 1.22 25.76 2.20
N PRO A 64 0.83 25.98 3.46
CA PRO A 64 -0.35 25.34 4.05
C PRO A 64 -1.57 25.37 3.15
N ASN A 65 -2.26 24.23 2.99
CA ASN A 65 -3.48 24.07 2.19
C ASN A 65 -3.35 24.40 0.68
N ALA A 66 -2.13 24.58 0.16
CA ALA A 66 -1.93 24.78 -1.26
C ALA A 66 -2.34 23.53 -2.05
N VAL A 67 -2.74 23.74 -3.31
CA VAL A 67 -3.18 22.65 -4.19
C VAL A 67 -1.96 21.90 -4.70
N VAL A 68 -1.82 20.64 -4.28
CA VAL A 68 -0.69 19.78 -4.63
C VAL A 68 -0.92 19.10 -5.97
N ALA A 69 -2.14 18.62 -6.21
CA ALA A 69 -2.51 17.98 -7.47
C ALA A 69 -3.96 18.28 -7.84
N ARG A 70 -4.24 18.32 -9.14
CA ARG A 70 -5.60 18.44 -9.69
C ARG A 70 -5.92 17.23 -10.57
N LEU A 71 -7.07 16.65 -10.34
CA LEU A 71 -7.65 15.59 -11.14
C LEU A 71 -8.65 16.18 -12.14
N ASP A 72 -8.86 15.50 -13.25
CA ASP A 72 -9.83 15.87 -14.28
C ASP A 72 -11.26 15.75 -13.72
N GLU A 73 -11.87 16.90 -13.47
CA GLU A 73 -13.21 17.01 -12.89
C GLU A 73 -14.33 17.03 -13.95
N GLN A 74 -14.02 16.91 -15.25
CA GLN A 74 -15.05 17.02 -16.30
C GLN A 74 -16.16 15.98 -16.16
N ASP A 75 -15.81 14.74 -15.78
CA ASP A 75 -16.79 13.66 -15.57
C ASP A 75 -17.73 13.96 -14.39
N ILE A 76 -17.20 14.44 -13.26
CA ILE A 76 -18.03 14.78 -12.10
C ILE A 76 -18.92 16.01 -12.37
N GLN A 77 -18.40 17.01 -13.09
CA GLN A 77 -19.17 18.18 -13.51
C GLN A 77 -20.35 17.81 -14.42
N ALA A 78 -20.14 16.89 -15.37
CA ALA A 78 -21.22 16.41 -16.24
C ALA A 78 -22.33 15.70 -15.45
N ARG A 79 -21.96 14.90 -14.44
CA ARG A 79 -22.92 14.20 -13.56
C ARG A 79 -23.70 15.18 -12.68
N ILE A 80 -23.04 16.19 -12.11
CA ILE A 80 -23.67 17.29 -11.35
C ILE A 80 -24.69 18.01 -12.23
N ALA A 81 -24.30 18.44 -13.43
CA ALA A 81 -25.18 19.14 -14.36
C ALA A 81 -26.41 18.27 -14.75
N SER A 82 -26.19 16.98 -14.99
CA SER A 82 -27.29 16.03 -15.27
C SER A 82 -28.27 15.91 -14.10
N LYS A 83 -27.76 15.82 -12.85
CA LYS A 83 -28.61 15.72 -11.65
C LYS A 83 -29.34 17.02 -11.33
N GLN A 84 -28.72 18.17 -11.56
CA GLN A 84 -29.38 19.48 -11.45
C GLN A 84 -30.54 19.60 -12.43
N HIS A 85 -30.36 19.12 -13.67
CA HIS A 85 -31.44 19.10 -14.65
C HIS A 85 -32.59 18.17 -14.23
N GLU A 86 -32.27 16.96 -13.74
CA GLU A 86 -33.29 16.03 -13.21
C GLU A 86 -34.07 16.65 -12.04
N LEU A 87 -33.39 17.35 -11.13
CA LEU A 87 -34.03 18.02 -9.99
C LEU A 87 -34.96 19.15 -10.45
N ALA A 88 -34.55 19.96 -11.43
CA ALA A 88 -35.36 21.04 -11.97
C ALA A 88 -36.68 20.52 -12.61
N VAL A 89 -36.62 19.37 -13.28
CA VAL A 89 -37.82 18.70 -13.83
C VAL A 89 -38.74 18.23 -12.69
N LEU A 90 -38.19 17.57 -11.67
CA LEU A 90 -38.97 17.10 -10.52
C LEU A 90 -39.62 18.25 -9.73
N ASP A 91 -38.94 19.39 -9.59
CA ASP A 91 -39.47 20.59 -8.96
C ASP A 91 -40.67 21.15 -9.74
N ALA A 92 -40.57 21.21 -11.07
CA ALA A 92 -41.66 21.66 -11.94
C ALA A 92 -42.88 20.72 -11.88
N ASP A 93 -42.65 19.41 -11.91
CA ASP A 93 -43.70 18.39 -11.82
C ASP A 93 -44.41 18.44 -10.45
N THR A 94 -43.64 18.53 -9.38
CA THR A 94 -44.16 18.62 -8.00
C THR A 94 -45.06 19.84 -7.85
N ARG A 95 -44.60 21.01 -8.30
CA ARG A 95 -45.38 22.26 -8.26
C ARG A 95 -46.69 22.13 -9.06
N THR A 96 -46.61 21.57 -10.26
CA THR A 96 -47.78 21.38 -11.13
C THR A 96 -48.81 20.46 -10.47
N GLN A 97 -48.38 19.36 -9.84
CA GLN A 97 -49.30 18.46 -9.13
C GLN A 97 -49.90 19.10 -7.88
N GLU A 98 -49.14 19.89 -7.12
CA GLU A 98 -49.65 20.63 -5.95
C GLU A 98 -50.75 21.62 -6.32
N GLU A 99 -50.52 22.41 -7.37
CA GLU A 99 -51.50 23.38 -7.88
C GLU A 99 -52.77 22.65 -8.35
N ARG A 100 -52.64 21.51 -9.03
CA ARG A 100 -53.76 20.68 -9.50
C ARG A 100 -54.56 20.07 -8.35
N ILE A 101 -53.91 19.47 -7.35
CA ILE A 101 -54.58 18.88 -6.18
C ILE A 101 -55.35 19.95 -5.41
N THR A 102 -54.75 21.13 -5.20
CA THR A 102 -55.38 22.25 -4.50
C THR A 102 -56.68 22.67 -5.20
N LEU A 103 -56.65 22.80 -6.54
CA LEU A 103 -57.83 23.16 -7.32
C LEU A 103 -58.94 22.10 -7.25
N VAL A 104 -58.59 20.82 -7.39
CA VAL A 104 -59.54 19.70 -7.35
C VAL A 104 -60.17 19.60 -5.96
N GLN A 105 -59.36 19.67 -4.90
CA GLN A 105 -59.82 19.56 -3.52
C GLN A 105 -60.76 20.71 -3.13
N ALA A 106 -60.45 21.95 -3.53
CA ALA A 106 -61.33 23.10 -3.29
C ALA A 106 -62.66 23.01 -4.06
N THR A 107 -62.66 22.35 -5.23
CA THR A 107 -63.89 22.12 -6.03
C THR A 107 -64.75 21.02 -5.41
N TRP A 108 -64.12 19.91 -5.03
CA TRP A 108 -64.77 18.79 -4.35
C TRP A 108 -65.40 19.19 -3.02
N GLN A 109 -64.69 19.95 -2.17
CA GLN A 109 -65.22 20.44 -0.90
C GLN A 109 -66.48 21.29 -1.09
N ARG A 110 -66.51 22.14 -2.13
CA ARG A 110 -67.70 22.94 -2.46
C ARG A 110 -68.86 22.06 -2.89
N ASP A 111 -68.66 21.07 -3.76
CA ASP A 111 -69.74 20.17 -4.19
C ASP A 111 -70.29 19.33 -3.02
N VAL A 112 -69.42 18.70 -2.21
CA VAL A 112 -69.85 17.95 -1.02
C VAL A 112 -70.63 18.84 -0.04
N SER A 113 -70.20 20.08 0.17
CA SER A 113 -70.92 21.03 1.03
C SER A 113 -72.32 21.37 0.48
N ALA A 114 -72.44 21.55 -0.83
CA ALA A 114 -73.71 21.82 -1.48
C ALA A 114 -74.66 20.61 -1.38
N ARG A 115 -74.18 19.40 -1.67
CA ARG A 115 -74.96 18.15 -1.53
C ARG A 115 -75.41 17.88 -0.09
N ARG A 116 -74.57 18.21 0.89
CA ARG A 116 -74.93 18.10 2.30
C ARG A 116 -76.06 19.07 2.67
N ALA A 117 -76.01 20.30 2.19
CA ALA A 117 -77.10 21.28 2.39
C ALA A 117 -78.41 20.83 1.72
N GLU A 118 -78.35 20.27 0.51
CA GLU A 118 -79.52 19.68 -0.18
C GLU A 118 -80.14 18.53 0.62
N LEU A 119 -79.31 17.64 1.18
CA LEU A 119 -79.78 16.56 2.04
C LEU A 119 -80.45 17.09 3.32
N GLU A 120 -79.85 18.06 3.99
CA GLU A 120 -80.43 18.69 5.19
C GLU A 120 -81.80 19.32 4.90
N GLN A 121 -81.94 20.00 3.76
CA GLN A 121 -83.21 20.56 3.31
C GLN A 121 -84.25 19.46 3.01
N ALA A 122 -83.86 18.39 2.31
CA ALA A 122 -84.74 17.27 2.01
C ALA A 122 -85.22 16.56 3.29
N GLU A 123 -84.34 16.36 4.27
CA GLU A 123 -84.68 15.77 5.56
C GLU A 123 -85.60 16.66 6.39
N ALA A 124 -85.39 17.97 6.37
CA ALA A 124 -86.30 18.92 7.00
C ALA A 124 -87.70 18.86 6.35
N GLY A 125 -87.76 18.79 5.01
CA GLY A 125 -89.01 18.60 4.26
C GLY A 125 -89.71 17.29 4.60
N ALA A 126 -88.97 16.17 4.67
CA ALA A 126 -89.52 14.87 5.05
C ALA A 126 -90.04 14.87 6.50
N ARG A 127 -89.33 15.50 7.45
CA ARG A 127 -89.81 15.67 8.84
C ARG A 127 -91.12 16.45 8.90
N LEU A 128 -91.25 17.53 8.12
CA LEU A 128 -92.49 18.31 8.04
C LEU A 128 -93.63 17.50 7.41
N ALA A 129 -93.36 16.79 6.31
CA ALA A 129 -94.35 15.94 5.64
C ALA A 129 -94.84 14.81 6.55
N GLU A 130 -93.95 14.17 7.31
CA GLU A 130 -94.29 13.14 8.30
C GLU A 130 -95.20 13.71 9.40
N ARG A 131 -94.83 14.84 10.00
CA ARG A 131 -95.67 15.52 11.01
C ARG A 131 -97.05 15.88 10.48
N THR A 132 -97.11 16.39 9.25
CA THR A 132 -98.37 16.78 8.60
C THR A 132 -99.24 15.55 8.33
N TYR A 133 -98.65 14.45 7.84
CA TYR A 133 -99.33 13.17 7.68
C TYR A 133 -99.85 12.61 9.00
N THR A 134 -99.03 12.60 10.07
CA THR A 134 -99.46 12.12 11.39
C THR A 134 -100.62 12.94 11.94
N ARG A 135 -100.56 14.28 11.79
CA ARG A 135 -101.65 15.18 12.18
C ARG A 135 -102.91 14.91 11.38
N GLU A 136 -102.81 14.79 10.06
CA GLU A 136 -103.96 14.51 9.19
C GLU A 136 -104.59 13.15 9.51
N ALA A 137 -103.77 12.13 9.74
CA ALA A 137 -104.23 10.79 10.13
C ALA A 137 -105.03 10.81 11.44
N ALA A 138 -104.65 11.68 12.39
CA ALA A 138 -105.41 11.87 13.63
C ALA A 138 -106.76 12.58 13.38
N LEU A 139 -106.80 13.60 12.51
CA LEU A 139 -108.02 14.35 12.17
C LEU A 139 -109.05 13.52 11.39
N VAL A 140 -108.60 12.63 10.50
CA VAL A 140 -109.47 11.69 9.80
C VAL A 140 -110.11 10.70 10.79
N LYS A 141 -109.36 10.21 11.79
CA LYS A 141 -109.92 9.32 12.84
C LYS A 141 -111.04 9.97 13.66
N THR A 142 -111.00 11.28 13.84
CA THR A 142 -112.04 12.04 14.56
C THR A 142 -113.20 12.49 13.65
N GLY A 143 -113.17 12.16 12.36
CA GLY A 143 -114.21 12.57 11.39
C GLY A 143 -114.14 14.04 10.96
N ILE A 144 -113.07 14.75 11.30
CA ILE A 144 -112.91 16.20 11.04
C ILE A 144 -112.36 16.45 9.62
N SER A 145 -111.60 15.51 9.06
CA SER A 145 -110.97 15.64 7.74
C SER A 145 -111.36 14.50 6.78
N PRO A 146 -111.50 14.75 5.46
CA PRO A 146 -111.80 13.71 4.47
C PRO A 146 -110.65 12.71 4.28
N VAL A 147 -110.99 11.45 3.95
CA VAL A 147 -110.01 10.39 3.64
C VAL A 147 -109.12 10.76 2.44
N GLN A 148 -109.68 11.44 1.44
CA GLN A 148 -108.94 11.91 0.25
C GLN A 148 -107.72 12.77 0.63
N THR A 149 -107.86 13.64 1.63
CA THR A 149 -106.80 14.53 2.09
C THR A 149 -105.66 13.75 2.76
N LEU A 150 -105.96 12.63 3.41
CA LEU A 150 -104.95 11.75 3.99
C LEU A 150 -104.12 11.03 2.91
N ASP A 151 -104.74 10.62 1.81
CA ASP A 151 -104.02 10.01 0.68
C ASP A 151 -103.09 11.01 -0.01
N ASP A 152 -103.51 12.27 -0.17
CA ASP A 152 -102.64 13.35 -0.67
C ASP A 152 -101.45 13.60 0.26
N ARG A 153 -101.68 13.61 1.59
CA ARG A 153 -100.59 13.74 2.59
C ARG A 153 -99.66 12.52 2.60
N ARG A 154 -100.19 11.32 2.36
CA ARG A 154 -99.41 10.09 2.23
C ARG A 154 -98.49 10.15 1.00
N ALA A 155 -99.02 10.55 -0.15
CA ALA A 155 -98.24 10.72 -1.37
C ALA A 155 -97.14 11.78 -1.19
N ALA A 156 -97.45 12.92 -0.55
CA ALA A 156 -96.47 13.96 -0.25
C ALA A 156 -95.36 13.48 0.70
N ARG A 157 -95.69 12.68 1.72
CA ARG A 157 -94.71 12.04 2.62
C ARG A 157 -93.79 11.08 1.86
N ASP A 158 -94.37 10.21 1.03
CA ASP A 158 -93.61 9.21 0.28
C ASP A 158 -92.69 9.89 -0.74
N GLN A 159 -93.16 10.94 -1.41
CA GLN A 159 -92.34 11.77 -2.30
C GLN A 159 -91.18 12.46 -1.56
N ALA A 160 -91.44 13.01 -0.36
CA ALA A 160 -90.40 13.62 0.47
C ALA A 160 -89.35 12.60 0.95
N ARG A 161 -89.77 11.38 1.31
CA ARG A 161 -88.85 10.28 1.63
C ARG A 161 -88.00 9.90 0.42
N SER A 162 -88.58 9.75 -0.76
CA SER A 162 -87.80 9.49 -1.98
C SER A 162 -86.84 10.62 -2.33
N ALA A 163 -87.18 11.88 -2.01
CA ALA A 163 -86.26 13.01 -2.19
C ALA A 163 -85.04 12.92 -1.25
N VAL A 164 -85.24 12.48 0.00
CA VAL A 164 -84.13 12.21 0.94
C VAL A 164 -83.21 11.11 0.42
N GLU A 165 -83.78 9.99 -0.03
CA GLU A 165 -82.97 8.88 -0.56
C GLU A 165 -82.13 9.31 -1.78
N ARG A 166 -82.71 10.08 -2.71
CA ARG A 166 -81.95 10.66 -3.84
C ARG A 166 -80.84 11.60 -3.37
N ALA A 167 -81.12 12.48 -2.41
CA ALA A 167 -80.12 13.40 -1.89
C ALA A 167 -78.96 12.66 -1.17
N ARG A 168 -79.28 11.57 -0.44
CA ARG A 168 -78.27 10.69 0.16
C ARG A 168 -77.40 10.01 -0.87
N GLU A 169 -78.00 9.45 -1.93
CA GLU A 169 -77.24 8.83 -3.02
C GLU A 169 -76.33 9.82 -3.72
N MET A 170 -76.80 11.06 -3.97
CA MET A 170 -75.99 12.10 -4.59
C MET A 170 -74.81 12.52 -3.70
N LEU A 171 -75.03 12.71 -2.40
CA LEU A 171 -73.96 12.98 -1.44
C LEU A 171 -72.94 11.84 -1.38
N ALA A 172 -73.42 10.58 -1.34
CA ALA A 172 -72.55 9.41 -1.32
C ALA A 172 -71.68 9.32 -2.57
N ARG A 173 -72.22 9.65 -3.76
CA ARG A 173 -71.44 9.72 -5.01
C ARG A 173 -70.38 10.82 -4.97
N ALA A 174 -70.73 12.03 -4.53
CA ALA A 174 -69.78 13.13 -4.39
C ALA A 174 -68.67 12.80 -3.38
N GLN A 175 -68.99 12.12 -2.28
CA GLN A 175 -67.99 11.67 -1.30
C GLN A 175 -67.07 10.56 -1.85
N ALA A 176 -67.58 9.68 -2.72
CA ALA A 176 -66.77 8.61 -3.32
C ALA A 176 -65.61 9.15 -4.19
N GLU A 177 -65.74 10.36 -4.73
CA GLU A 177 -64.70 11.03 -5.53
C GLU A 177 -63.45 11.42 -4.72
N GLU A 178 -63.53 11.43 -3.38
CA GLU A 178 -62.40 11.68 -2.48
C GLU A 178 -61.20 10.76 -2.75
N ARG A 179 -61.47 9.51 -3.16
CA ARG A 179 -60.43 8.52 -3.50
C ARG A 179 -59.48 9.02 -4.59
N THR A 180 -59.98 9.81 -5.55
CA THR A 180 -59.15 10.37 -6.63
C THR A 180 -58.17 11.40 -6.09
N ILE A 181 -58.59 12.20 -5.10
CA ILE A 181 -57.73 13.17 -4.41
C ILE A 181 -56.67 12.43 -3.58
N THR A 182 -57.06 11.37 -2.88
CA THR A 182 -56.12 10.54 -2.10
C THR A 182 -55.03 9.92 -2.99
N LEU A 183 -55.40 9.39 -4.17
CA LEU A 183 -54.43 8.84 -5.12
C LEU A 183 -53.47 9.92 -5.63
N ALA A 184 -53.98 11.10 -5.98
CA ALA A 184 -53.14 12.22 -6.41
C ALA A 184 -52.18 12.69 -5.29
N GLN A 185 -52.62 12.69 -4.03
CA GLN A 185 -51.76 13.00 -2.87
C GLN A 185 -50.65 11.96 -2.68
N GLN A 186 -50.92 10.67 -2.94
CA GLN A 186 -49.90 9.62 -2.91
C GLN A 186 -48.86 9.80 -4.03
N GLU A 187 -49.31 10.17 -5.23
CA GLU A 187 -48.42 10.49 -6.36
C GLU A 187 -47.53 11.69 -6.05
N LEU A 188 -48.08 12.76 -5.46
CA LEU A 188 -47.30 13.91 -5.00
C LEU A 188 -46.27 13.52 -3.93
N ALA A 189 -46.63 12.66 -2.98
CA ALA A 189 -45.69 12.17 -1.97
C ALA A 189 -44.53 11.38 -2.61
N SER A 190 -44.81 10.58 -3.64
CA SER A 190 -43.80 9.86 -4.42
C SER A 190 -42.84 10.80 -5.14
N LEU A 191 -43.37 11.86 -5.78
CA LEU A 191 -42.54 12.89 -6.44
C LEU A 191 -41.63 13.61 -5.43
N ARG A 192 -42.15 14.00 -4.26
CA ARG A 192 -41.37 14.63 -3.20
C ARG A 192 -40.25 13.71 -2.67
N ALA A 193 -40.55 12.43 -2.45
CA ALA A 193 -39.53 11.45 -2.04
C ALA A 193 -38.43 11.28 -3.10
N LYS A 194 -38.80 11.24 -4.39
CA LYS A 194 -37.84 11.16 -5.48
C LYS A 194 -36.96 12.41 -5.56
N ARG A 195 -37.55 13.60 -5.37
CA ARG A 195 -36.83 14.88 -5.29
C ARG A 195 -35.79 14.87 -4.16
N GLU A 196 -36.19 14.48 -2.95
CA GLU A 196 -35.29 14.38 -1.79
C GLU A 196 -34.10 13.44 -2.06
N LEU A 197 -34.36 12.28 -2.66
CA LEU A 197 -33.30 11.35 -3.06
C LEU A 197 -32.33 11.97 -4.06
N THR A 198 -32.85 12.64 -5.10
CA THR A 198 -32.01 13.30 -6.12
C THR A 198 -31.20 14.45 -5.51
N THR A 199 -31.76 15.20 -4.55
CA THR A 199 -31.02 16.24 -3.81
C THR A 199 -29.86 15.63 -3.01
N ALA A 200 -30.11 14.54 -2.28
CA ALA A 200 -29.05 13.86 -1.51
C ALA A 200 -27.93 13.32 -2.42
N GLN A 201 -28.28 12.78 -3.60
CA GLN A 201 -27.29 12.35 -4.60
C GLN A 201 -26.47 13.53 -5.14
N LEU A 202 -27.10 14.68 -5.35
CA LEU A 202 -26.41 15.89 -5.80
C LEU A 202 -25.42 16.41 -4.74
N ASP A 203 -25.81 16.38 -3.47
CA ASP A 203 -24.94 16.77 -2.35
C ASP A 203 -23.72 15.84 -2.23
N GLU A 204 -23.91 14.53 -2.41
CA GLU A 204 -22.82 13.56 -2.45
C GLU A 204 -21.83 13.85 -3.59
N LEU A 205 -22.33 14.21 -4.77
CA LEU A 205 -21.48 14.59 -5.91
C LEU A 205 -20.69 15.87 -5.64
N HIS A 206 -21.29 16.88 -4.97
CA HIS A 206 -20.56 18.09 -4.57
C HIS A 206 -19.45 17.81 -3.56
N VAL A 207 -19.70 16.94 -2.57
CA VAL A 207 -18.64 16.50 -1.64
C VAL A 207 -17.52 15.80 -2.41
N THR A 208 -17.88 14.93 -3.35
CA THR A 208 -16.92 14.19 -4.18
C THR A 208 -16.08 15.13 -5.06
N GLN A 209 -16.68 16.18 -5.63
CA GLN A 209 -15.98 17.19 -6.44
C GLN A 209 -14.82 17.85 -5.68
N THR A 210 -15.00 18.19 -4.40
CA THR A 210 -13.94 18.82 -3.60
C THR A 210 -12.69 17.92 -3.45
N LYS A 211 -12.86 16.60 -3.60
CA LYS A 211 -11.79 15.60 -3.51
C LYS A 211 -10.96 15.47 -4.80
N TYR A 212 -11.39 16.07 -5.92
CA TYR A 212 -10.60 16.16 -7.15
C TYR A 212 -9.45 17.18 -7.05
N THR A 213 -9.47 18.02 -6.02
CA THR A 213 -8.37 18.91 -5.67
C THR A 213 -7.67 18.40 -4.41
N ILE A 214 -6.44 17.92 -4.56
CA ILE A 214 -5.66 17.40 -3.43
C ILE A 214 -4.83 18.54 -2.85
N ARG A 215 -4.96 18.75 -1.54
CA ARG A 215 -4.31 19.86 -0.83
C ARG A 215 -3.24 19.37 0.12
N ALA A 216 -2.24 20.21 0.33
CA ALA A 216 -1.22 20.01 1.34
C ALA A 216 -1.83 20.14 2.75
N PRO A 217 -1.21 19.51 3.76
CA PRO A 217 -1.57 19.72 5.17
C PRO A 217 -1.60 21.22 5.55
N ALA A 218 -2.30 21.55 6.64
CA ALA A 218 -2.41 22.91 7.16
C ALA A 218 -1.12 23.47 7.79
N VAL A 219 0.02 22.85 7.52
CA VAL A 219 1.35 23.19 8.02
C VAL A 219 2.34 23.27 6.86
N PRO A 220 3.40 24.10 6.92
CA PRO A 220 4.37 24.21 5.84
C PRO A 220 5.13 22.89 5.63
N THR A 221 5.01 22.27 4.46
CA THR A 221 5.61 20.96 4.16
C THR A 221 6.56 21.04 2.97
N VAL A 222 7.30 19.96 2.71
CA VAL A 222 8.18 19.83 1.54
C VAL A 222 7.81 18.53 0.82
N VAL A 223 7.74 18.59 -0.52
CA VAL A 223 7.57 17.41 -1.36
C VAL A 223 8.79 16.50 -1.24
N GLN A 224 8.59 15.25 -0.81
CA GLN A 224 9.65 14.24 -0.72
C GLN A 224 9.74 13.40 -1.99
N THR A 225 8.62 12.90 -2.49
CA THR A 225 8.60 12.01 -3.68
C THR A 225 7.26 12.13 -4.37
N GLN A 226 7.27 12.14 -5.71
CA GLN A 226 6.06 12.05 -6.54
C GLN A 226 5.86 10.61 -7.00
N PHE A 227 4.62 10.11 -6.90
CA PHE A 227 4.28 8.74 -7.24
C PHE A 227 3.47 8.60 -8.53
N ILE A 228 2.87 9.70 -9.00
CA ILE A 228 1.98 9.71 -10.17
C ILE A 228 2.23 10.97 -11.00
N TRP A 229 2.12 10.83 -12.33
CA TRP A 229 2.45 11.89 -13.28
C TRP A 229 1.20 12.45 -13.97
N PRO A 230 1.25 13.71 -14.48
CA PRO A 230 0.20 14.24 -15.35
C PRO A 230 -0.12 13.29 -16.52
N GLY A 231 -1.40 13.03 -16.73
CA GLY A 231 -1.91 12.10 -17.73
C GLY A 231 -2.21 10.69 -17.22
N GLU A 232 -1.69 10.30 -16.05
CA GLU A 232 -1.96 8.99 -15.44
C GLU A 232 -3.31 8.95 -14.71
N LEU A 233 -3.87 7.76 -14.52
CA LEU A 233 -5.15 7.56 -13.86
C LEU A 233 -4.95 7.27 -12.36
N ALA A 234 -5.41 8.17 -11.50
CA ALA A 234 -5.45 7.94 -10.06
C ALA A 234 -6.69 7.13 -9.68
N GLN A 235 -6.50 6.07 -8.91
CA GLN A 235 -7.57 5.27 -8.28
C GLN A 235 -7.68 5.65 -6.80
N PRO A 236 -8.81 5.40 -6.12
CA PRO A 236 -8.94 5.61 -4.69
C PRO A 236 -7.85 4.86 -3.91
N GLY A 237 -7.16 5.57 -3.01
CA GLY A 237 -6.01 5.07 -2.26
C GLY A 237 -4.66 5.16 -3.00
N ALA A 238 -4.63 5.50 -4.29
CA ALA A 238 -3.39 5.68 -5.03
C ALA A 238 -2.58 6.83 -4.42
N ALA A 239 -1.29 6.59 -4.16
CA ALA A 239 -0.38 7.62 -3.69
C ALA A 239 -0.13 8.64 -4.80
N ILE A 240 -0.19 9.93 -4.47
CA ILE A 240 0.10 11.01 -5.42
C ILE A 240 1.47 11.61 -5.10
N VAL A 241 1.64 12.10 -3.87
CA VAL A 241 2.88 12.72 -3.38
C VAL A 241 3.12 12.32 -1.92
N SER A 242 4.38 12.07 -1.56
CA SER A 242 4.84 12.05 -0.17
C SER A 242 5.27 13.45 0.24
N VAL A 243 4.76 13.95 1.37
CA VAL A 243 5.19 15.20 1.99
C VAL A 243 5.77 14.93 3.37
N LEU A 244 6.79 15.68 3.77
CA LEU A 244 7.37 15.57 5.11
C LEU A 244 6.44 16.23 6.14
N ASP A 245 6.11 15.53 7.23
CA ASP A 245 5.41 16.14 8.37
C ASP A 245 6.38 17.09 9.10
N PRO A 246 6.08 18.40 9.18
CA PRO A 246 6.94 19.36 9.85
C PRO A 246 6.78 19.36 11.36
N ALA A 247 5.67 18.82 11.89
CA ALA A 247 5.37 18.77 13.32
C ALA A 247 5.96 17.53 13.99
N ASP A 248 6.19 16.46 13.21
CA ASP A 248 6.82 15.24 13.69
C ASP A 248 8.24 15.10 13.16
N LYS A 249 9.09 16.07 13.53
CA LYS A 249 10.54 16.02 13.29
C LYS A 249 11.23 15.82 14.62
N TYR A 250 11.99 14.75 14.73
CA TYR A 250 12.85 14.51 15.89
C TYR A 250 14.29 14.33 15.45
N VAL A 251 15.19 14.78 16.32
CA VAL A 251 16.63 14.63 16.12
C VAL A 251 17.07 13.48 17.00
N GLN A 252 17.45 12.37 16.39
CA GLN A 252 18.10 11.29 17.12
C GLN A 252 19.58 11.62 17.24
N VAL A 253 20.03 11.85 18.47
CA VAL A 253 21.41 12.23 18.78
C VAL A 253 22.16 11.03 19.33
N TYR A 254 23.32 10.71 18.74
CA TYR A 254 24.20 9.66 19.22
C TYR A 254 25.07 10.21 20.36
N VAL A 255 24.82 9.73 21.57
CA VAL A 255 25.60 10.09 22.76
C VAL A 255 26.46 8.88 23.16
N PRO A 256 27.80 9.01 23.22
CA PRO A 256 28.67 7.95 23.71
C PRO A 256 28.25 7.50 25.12
N VAL A 257 28.20 6.18 25.36
CA VAL A 257 27.82 5.59 26.67
C VAL A 257 28.55 6.22 27.88
N PRO A 258 29.86 6.56 27.82
CA PRO A 258 30.55 7.23 28.92
C PRO A 258 29.97 8.60 29.31
N GLU A 259 29.27 9.26 28.38
CA GLU A 259 28.77 10.63 28.52
C GLU A 259 27.29 10.69 28.93
N VAL A 260 26.57 9.56 28.88
CA VAL A 260 25.15 9.46 29.26
C VAL A 260 24.91 9.92 30.70
N GLY A 261 25.84 9.65 31.62
CA GLY A 261 25.77 10.10 33.02
C GLY A 261 25.97 11.61 33.21
N SER A 262 26.43 12.33 32.19
CA SER A 262 26.64 13.78 32.19
C SER A 262 25.49 14.56 31.55
N PHE A 263 24.48 13.85 31.02
CA PHE A 263 23.35 14.44 30.32
C PHE A 263 22.42 15.14 31.32
N ARG A 264 22.21 16.44 31.14
CA ARG A 264 21.30 17.25 31.95
C ARG A 264 20.23 17.86 31.07
N ILE A 265 18.97 17.67 31.43
CA ILE A 265 17.84 18.31 30.76
C ILE A 265 18.04 19.84 30.81
N GLY A 266 17.95 20.50 29.66
CA GLY A 266 18.14 21.95 29.51
C GLY A 266 19.56 22.41 29.16
N ARG A 267 20.55 21.51 29.06
CA ARG A 267 21.90 21.87 28.57
C ARG A 267 21.85 22.11 27.05
N ARG A 268 22.45 23.21 26.58
CA ARG A 268 22.67 23.43 25.14
C ARG A 268 23.72 22.45 24.62
N VAL A 269 23.36 21.78 23.54
CA VAL A 269 24.23 20.88 22.79
C VAL A 269 24.30 21.38 21.35
N GLU A 270 25.45 21.23 20.73
CA GLU A 270 25.59 21.43 19.29
C GLU A 270 25.50 20.08 18.62
N VAL A 271 24.55 19.95 17.68
CA VAL A 271 24.34 18.70 16.94
C VAL A 271 24.82 18.92 15.51
N GLU A 272 25.84 18.18 15.12
CA GLU A 272 26.24 18.04 13.72
C GLU A 272 25.28 17.04 13.06
N LEU A 273 24.49 17.53 12.10
CA LEU A 273 23.51 16.70 11.40
C LEU A 273 24.23 15.84 10.34
N ASP A 274 24.25 14.52 10.54
CA ASP A 274 24.80 13.53 9.60
C ASP A 274 23.97 13.45 8.29
N SER A 275 22.73 13.92 8.35
CA SER A 275 21.83 14.02 7.20
C SER A 275 21.94 15.39 6.56
N GLN A 276 22.66 15.47 5.44
CA GLN A 276 22.43 16.55 4.48
C GLN A 276 20.97 16.45 4.00
N PRO A 277 20.23 17.57 3.84
CA PRO A 277 18.93 17.54 3.17
C PRO A 277 19.07 16.82 1.83
N GLY A 278 18.38 15.68 1.67
CA GLY A 278 18.46 14.83 0.47
C GLY A 278 19.41 13.62 0.54
N ARG A 279 20.03 13.31 1.68
CA ARG A 279 20.90 12.12 1.82
C ARG A 279 20.48 11.24 3.01
N ARG A 280 19.78 10.14 2.73
CA ARG A 280 19.47 9.10 3.73
C ARG A 280 20.77 8.34 4.09
N PRO A 281 21.03 8.03 5.37
CA PRO A 281 22.17 7.19 5.73
C PRO A 281 22.01 5.79 5.12
N PRO A 282 23.10 5.15 4.67
CA PRO A 282 23.04 3.85 4.03
C PRO A 282 22.45 2.78 4.96
N LEU A 283 21.63 1.90 4.40
CA LEU A 283 21.08 0.73 5.09
C LEU A 283 22.17 -0.28 5.47
N ILE A 284 23.21 -0.42 4.63
CA ILE A 284 24.41 -1.19 4.94
C ILE A 284 25.63 -0.36 4.57
N ARG A 285 26.58 -0.23 5.49
CA ARG A 285 27.90 0.33 5.20
C ARG A 285 29.00 -0.47 5.85
N LEU A 286 29.83 -1.09 5.01
CA LEU A 286 30.97 -1.90 5.39
C LEU A 286 32.22 -1.26 4.81
N ARG A 287 33.24 -1.07 5.65
CA ARG A 287 34.59 -0.71 5.26
C ARG A 287 35.59 -1.67 5.90
N ARG A 288 36.37 -2.32 5.05
CA ARG A 288 37.35 -3.35 5.43
C ARG A 288 36.78 -4.41 6.39
N LEU A 289 35.59 -4.92 6.12
CA LEU A 289 35.02 -6.00 6.92
C LEU A 289 35.84 -7.29 6.73
N GLU A 290 36.39 -7.79 7.82
CA GLU A 290 37.20 -8.99 7.92
C GLU A 290 36.55 -10.02 8.86
N LYS A 291 36.71 -11.29 8.50
CA LYS A 291 36.35 -12.41 9.35
C LYS A 291 37.31 -13.57 9.11
N ARG A 292 37.97 -14.00 10.17
CA ARG A 292 38.89 -15.14 10.16
C ARG A 292 38.35 -16.29 11.01
N TYR A 293 38.41 -17.49 10.46
CA TYR A 293 38.19 -18.75 11.18
C TYR A 293 39.52 -19.49 11.28
N ARG A 294 40.11 -19.51 12.48
CA ARG A 294 41.45 -20.08 12.72
C ARG A 294 42.48 -19.52 11.73
N ARG A 295 42.92 -20.32 10.75
CA ARG A 295 43.92 -19.92 9.73
C ARG A 295 43.30 -19.41 8.43
N ARG A 296 42.00 -19.59 8.20
CA ARG A 296 41.32 -19.20 6.95
C ARG A 296 40.64 -17.84 7.11
N ARG A 297 40.98 -16.87 6.27
CA ARG A 297 40.18 -15.64 6.11
C ARG A 297 38.97 -15.96 5.25
N ALA A 298 37.78 -15.83 5.82
CA ALA A 298 36.52 -16.03 5.12
C ALA A 298 36.01 -14.72 4.51
N LEU A 299 36.26 -13.58 5.17
CA LEU A 299 36.13 -12.24 4.61
C LEU A 299 37.48 -11.52 4.79
N ALA A 300 37.93 -10.83 3.75
CA ALA A 300 39.27 -10.28 3.64
C ALA A 300 39.24 -8.81 3.20
N GLY A 301 38.47 -7.99 3.93
CA GLY A 301 38.33 -6.56 3.65
C GLY A 301 37.22 -6.31 2.66
N VAL A 302 35.99 -6.61 3.06
CA VAL A 302 34.78 -6.34 2.27
C VAL A 302 34.39 -4.88 2.45
N ASP A 303 34.34 -4.15 1.33
CA ASP A 303 33.78 -2.81 1.23
C ASP A 303 32.45 -2.90 0.49
N LEU A 304 31.38 -2.37 1.10
CA LEU A 304 30.03 -2.42 0.54
C LEU A 304 29.20 -1.26 1.08
N THR A 305 28.45 -0.58 0.22
CA THR A 305 27.46 0.42 0.62
C THR A 305 26.15 0.14 -0.11
N VAL A 306 25.05 0.14 0.63
CA VAL A 306 23.70 -0.11 0.14
C VAL A 306 22.79 0.95 0.73
N ASP A 307 22.29 1.84 -0.13
CA ASP A 307 21.51 3.01 0.29
C ASP A 307 19.99 2.76 0.26
N GLU A 308 19.55 1.91 -0.67
CA GLU A 308 18.13 1.71 -1.00
C GLU A 308 17.63 0.31 -0.64
N ARG A 309 16.32 0.20 -0.41
CA ARG A 309 15.64 -1.09 -0.29
C ARG A 309 15.56 -1.72 -1.68
N GLN A 310 16.10 -2.92 -1.80
CA GLN A 310 16.20 -3.65 -3.04
C GLN A 310 16.44 -5.13 -2.75
N ILE A 311 16.41 -5.98 -3.78
CA ILE A 311 16.90 -7.35 -3.71
C ILE A 311 18.38 -7.35 -4.10
N LEU A 312 19.24 -7.48 -3.10
CA LEU A 312 20.69 -7.61 -3.24
C LEU A 312 21.10 -9.09 -3.26
N GLY A 313 21.54 -9.57 -4.42
CA GLY A 313 22.06 -10.93 -4.57
C GLY A 313 23.56 -11.01 -4.27
N VAL A 314 23.96 -11.89 -3.35
CA VAL A 314 25.36 -12.22 -3.06
C VAL A 314 25.73 -13.49 -3.82
N VAL A 315 26.52 -13.33 -4.88
CA VAL A 315 26.91 -14.41 -5.79
C VAL A 315 28.41 -14.65 -5.74
N GLY A 316 28.84 -15.87 -6.05
CA GLY A 316 30.24 -16.25 -5.93
C GLY A 316 30.43 -17.76 -5.87
N PRO A 317 31.63 -18.27 -6.13
CA PRO A 317 31.92 -19.70 -5.99
C PRO A 317 31.76 -20.19 -4.54
N ASP A 318 31.76 -21.51 -4.37
CA ASP A 318 31.71 -22.11 -3.05
C ASP A 318 32.96 -21.76 -2.23
N GLY A 319 32.74 -21.40 -0.97
CA GLY A 319 33.81 -20.93 -0.10
C GLY A 319 34.28 -19.50 -0.36
N ALA A 320 33.62 -18.73 -1.24
CA ALA A 320 33.91 -17.31 -1.46
C ALA A 320 33.62 -16.41 -0.23
N GLY A 321 32.83 -16.89 0.72
CA GLY A 321 32.47 -16.15 1.94
C GLY A 321 31.01 -15.69 2.03
N LYS A 322 30.14 -16.06 1.08
CA LYS A 322 28.72 -15.64 1.00
C LYS A 322 27.97 -15.80 2.33
N THR A 323 27.86 -17.03 2.84
CA THR A 323 27.24 -17.33 4.14
C THR A 323 27.90 -16.57 5.30
N THR A 324 29.21 -16.32 5.25
CA THR A 324 29.91 -15.56 6.29
C THR A 324 29.53 -14.09 6.26
N LEU A 325 29.43 -13.49 5.06
CA LEU A 325 28.95 -12.13 4.88
C LEU A 325 27.50 -11.99 5.36
N LEU A 326 26.60 -12.90 4.95
CA LEU A 326 25.20 -12.88 5.37
C LEU A 326 25.06 -12.98 6.90
N ARG A 327 25.81 -13.88 7.55
CA ARG A 327 25.80 -14.00 9.02
C ARG A 327 26.41 -12.79 9.72
N ALA A 328 27.40 -12.13 9.10
CA ALA A 328 27.94 -10.88 9.62
C ALA A 328 26.89 -9.77 9.56
N LEU A 329 26.20 -9.60 8.42
CA LEU A 329 25.11 -8.63 8.25
C LEU A 329 23.96 -8.87 9.24
N ALA A 330 23.66 -10.14 9.55
CA ALA A 330 22.66 -10.52 10.55
C ALA A 330 23.12 -10.35 12.02
N GLY A 331 24.35 -9.85 12.27
CA GLY A 331 24.90 -9.70 13.63
C GLY A 331 25.13 -11.03 14.35
N LEU A 332 25.29 -12.14 13.61
CA LEU A 332 25.49 -13.49 14.16
C LEU A 332 26.97 -13.85 14.36
N LEU A 333 27.88 -12.99 13.90
CA LEU A 333 29.32 -13.20 14.01
C LEU A 333 29.98 -12.00 14.67
N VAL A 334 30.97 -12.25 15.51
CA VAL A 334 31.97 -11.24 15.88
C VAL A 334 32.85 -10.98 14.66
N ILE A 335 32.97 -9.72 14.26
CA ILE A 335 33.70 -9.29 13.06
C ILE A 335 34.81 -8.28 13.40
N GLU A 336 35.72 -8.07 12.46
CA GLU A 336 36.74 -7.01 12.50
C GLU A 336 36.45 -6.06 11.32
N ALA A 337 36.42 -4.75 11.54
CA ALA A 337 36.15 -3.78 10.47
C ALA A 337 36.60 -2.36 10.86
N GLU A 338 36.92 -1.54 9.87
CA GLU A 338 37.08 -0.09 10.07
C GLU A 338 35.74 0.59 10.32
N GLU A 339 34.72 0.18 9.56
CA GLU A 339 33.34 0.64 9.70
C GLU A 339 32.43 -0.54 9.34
N ALA A 340 31.42 -0.82 10.15
CA ALA A 340 30.46 -1.88 9.85
C ALA A 340 29.11 -1.53 10.47
N THR A 341 28.27 -0.80 9.74
CA THR A 341 26.93 -0.42 10.19
C THR A 341 25.87 -1.10 9.33
N VAL A 342 24.81 -1.58 9.99
CA VAL A 342 23.61 -2.16 9.35
C VAL A 342 22.39 -1.56 10.03
N LEU A 343 21.51 -0.94 9.23
CA LEU A 343 20.33 -0.22 9.71
C LEU A 343 20.65 0.78 10.83
N GLY A 344 21.79 1.48 10.71
CA GLY A 344 22.32 2.42 11.69
C GLY A 344 23.00 1.79 12.91
N THR A 345 23.02 0.46 13.05
CA THR A 345 23.65 -0.24 14.18
C THR A 345 25.07 -0.68 13.84
N ASP A 346 26.06 -0.33 14.67
CA ASP A 346 27.43 -0.80 14.54
C ASP A 346 27.56 -2.29 14.93
N LEU A 347 27.98 -3.12 13.97
CA LEU A 347 28.15 -4.57 14.12
C LEU A 347 29.29 -4.97 15.07
N ARG A 348 30.19 -4.03 15.42
CA ARG A 348 31.29 -4.27 16.35
C ARG A 348 30.86 -4.15 17.81
N GLY A 349 29.71 -3.52 18.06
CA GLY A 349 29.14 -3.27 19.39
C GLY A 349 28.00 -4.22 19.75
N ASP A 350 27.04 -3.71 20.52
CA ASP A 350 25.82 -4.46 20.85
C ASP A 350 24.84 -4.45 19.67
N VAL A 351 24.58 -5.65 19.16
CA VAL A 351 23.69 -5.90 18.01
C VAL A 351 22.32 -6.45 18.43
N THR A 352 21.97 -6.42 19.72
CA THR A 352 20.70 -6.96 20.23
C THR A 352 19.50 -6.27 19.60
N GLY A 353 19.52 -4.93 19.52
CA GLY A 353 18.45 -4.16 18.86
C GLY A 353 18.35 -4.44 17.36
N LEU A 354 19.48 -4.69 16.70
CA LEU A 354 19.52 -5.05 15.28
C LEU A 354 18.85 -6.40 15.03
N LYS A 355 19.12 -7.42 15.85
CA LYS A 355 18.55 -8.77 15.70
C LYS A 355 17.02 -8.78 15.77
N ALA A 356 16.40 -7.86 16.50
CA ALA A 356 14.95 -7.73 16.56
C ALA A 356 14.33 -7.23 15.23
N ARG A 357 15.12 -6.56 14.38
CA ARG A 357 14.71 -5.93 13.11
C ARG A 357 15.13 -6.74 11.87
N ILE A 358 15.76 -7.89 12.05
CA ILE A 358 16.28 -8.74 10.96
C ILE A 358 15.51 -10.07 10.92
N GLY A 359 15.10 -10.47 9.71
CA GLY A 359 14.70 -11.84 9.43
C GLY A 359 15.89 -12.60 8.84
N TYR A 360 16.24 -13.77 9.37
CA TYR A 360 17.33 -14.60 8.83
C TYR A 360 16.86 -16.01 8.51
N VAL A 361 17.07 -16.45 7.27
CA VAL A 361 16.87 -17.83 6.83
C VAL A 361 18.23 -18.43 6.48
N PRO A 362 18.76 -19.37 7.29
CA PRO A 362 19.99 -20.07 6.94
C PRO A 362 19.74 -21.12 5.86
N GLN A 363 20.81 -21.59 5.21
CA GLN A 363 20.78 -22.61 4.15
C GLN A 363 20.16 -23.94 4.61
N THR A 364 20.35 -24.30 5.88
CA THR A 364 19.73 -25.49 6.48
C THR A 364 18.40 -25.13 7.13
N PHE A 365 17.41 -26.02 7.04
CA PHE A 365 16.11 -25.78 7.64
C PHE A 365 16.22 -25.51 9.15
N SER A 366 15.83 -24.30 9.56
CA SER A 366 16.05 -23.74 10.90
C SER A 366 14.88 -23.88 11.87
N LEU A 367 13.72 -24.35 11.41
CA LEU A 367 12.50 -24.37 12.22
C LEU A 367 12.33 -25.67 13.02
N HIS A 368 11.50 -25.59 14.06
CA HIS A 368 11.21 -26.72 14.94
C HIS A 368 10.37 -27.75 14.20
N ARG A 369 10.97 -28.92 13.94
CA ARG A 369 10.39 -29.97 13.12
C ARG A 369 9.16 -30.62 13.75
N ASP A 370 9.13 -30.68 15.07
CA ASP A 370 8.05 -31.30 15.84
C ASP A 370 6.87 -30.35 16.06
N LEU A 371 7.08 -29.04 15.90
CA LEU A 371 6.02 -28.04 15.94
C LEU A 371 5.29 -27.99 14.59
N THR A 372 4.00 -27.70 14.66
CA THR A 372 3.17 -27.42 13.47
C THR A 372 3.61 -26.14 12.75
N VAL A 373 3.11 -25.94 11.54
CA VAL A 373 3.31 -24.71 10.77
C VAL A 373 2.90 -23.48 11.58
N GLU A 374 1.69 -23.51 12.15
CA GLU A 374 1.20 -22.41 12.98
C GLU A 374 2.03 -22.22 14.25
N GLU A 375 2.41 -23.28 14.93
CA GLU A 375 3.21 -23.19 16.16
C GLU A 375 4.61 -22.60 15.92
N ASN A 376 5.24 -22.91 14.78
CA ASN A 376 6.51 -22.27 14.40
C ASN A 376 6.34 -20.76 14.21
N LEU A 377 5.30 -20.33 13.49
CA LEU A 377 5.00 -18.90 13.31
C LEU A 377 4.70 -18.24 14.65
N ARG A 378 3.91 -18.89 15.51
CA ARG A 378 3.56 -18.39 16.84
C ARG A 378 4.78 -18.29 17.76
N PHE A 379 5.69 -19.25 17.68
CA PHE A 379 6.95 -19.22 18.42
C PHE A 379 7.77 -17.97 18.07
N THR A 380 7.96 -17.71 16.78
CA THR A 380 8.65 -16.50 16.30
C THR A 380 7.92 -15.22 16.72
N ALA A 381 6.60 -15.18 16.58
CA ALA A 381 5.80 -14.03 17.02
C ALA A 381 6.01 -13.70 18.51
N ARG A 382 6.07 -14.73 19.37
CA ARG A 382 6.35 -14.55 20.80
C ARG A 382 7.77 -14.06 21.07
N LEU A 383 8.78 -14.57 20.35
CA LEU A 383 10.15 -14.09 20.47
C LEU A 383 10.28 -12.60 20.13
N HIS A 384 9.57 -12.15 19.11
CA HIS A 384 9.53 -10.74 18.69
C HIS A 384 8.44 -9.92 19.42
N ARG A 385 7.75 -10.50 20.40
CA ARG A 385 6.70 -9.85 21.21
C ARG A 385 5.58 -9.22 20.37
N LEU A 386 5.18 -9.86 19.27
CA LEU A 386 4.08 -9.40 18.43
C LEU A 386 2.75 -9.47 19.19
N PRO A 387 1.91 -8.42 19.12
CA PRO A 387 0.54 -8.47 19.64
C PRO A 387 -0.29 -9.58 18.97
N GLU A 388 -1.17 -10.24 19.71
CA GLU A 388 -1.95 -11.38 19.19
C GLU A 388 -2.82 -11.00 17.97
N ALA A 389 -3.42 -9.80 17.97
CA ALA A 389 -4.21 -9.31 16.84
C ALA A 389 -3.37 -9.17 15.55
N GLU A 390 -2.13 -8.70 15.69
CA GLU A 390 -1.20 -8.59 14.55
C GLU A 390 -0.71 -9.96 14.11
N PHE A 391 -0.42 -10.85 15.05
CA PHE A 391 -0.04 -12.22 14.75
C PHE A 391 -1.13 -12.92 13.92
N VAL A 392 -2.40 -12.86 14.34
CA VAL A 392 -3.51 -13.47 13.60
C VAL A 392 -3.62 -12.89 12.19
N ARG A 393 -3.58 -11.57 12.05
CA ARG A 393 -3.63 -10.88 10.75
C ARG A 393 -2.49 -11.32 9.84
N ARG A 394 -1.24 -11.21 10.31
CA ARG A 394 -0.04 -11.49 9.51
C ARG A 394 0.10 -12.98 9.19
N LYS A 395 -0.18 -13.86 10.16
CA LYS A 395 -0.19 -15.32 9.97
C LYS A 395 -1.11 -15.70 8.81
N THR A 396 -2.35 -15.23 8.82
CA THR A 396 -3.34 -15.55 7.77
C THR A 396 -2.83 -15.15 6.40
N VAL A 397 -2.39 -13.89 6.25
CA VAL A 397 -1.86 -13.37 4.97
C VAL A 397 -0.64 -14.18 4.49
N LEU A 398 0.29 -14.51 5.39
CA LEU A 398 1.50 -15.27 5.02
C LEU A 398 1.20 -16.73 4.66
N LEU A 399 0.29 -17.38 5.38
CA LEU A 399 -0.12 -18.76 5.10
C LEU A 399 -0.90 -18.87 3.78
N GLU A 400 -1.74 -17.88 3.46
CA GLU A 400 -2.42 -17.80 2.18
C GLU A 400 -1.42 -17.59 1.04
N ARG A 401 -0.51 -16.62 1.17
CA ARG A 401 0.50 -16.31 0.15
C ARG A 401 1.47 -17.46 -0.12
N THR A 402 1.78 -18.26 0.90
CA THR A 402 2.64 -19.45 0.75
C THR A 402 1.88 -20.69 0.29
N GLY A 403 0.54 -20.66 0.24
CA GLY A 403 -0.28 -21.85 0.04
C GLY A 403 -0.19 -22.87 1.19
N LEU A 404 0.28 -22.46 2.36
CA LEU A 404 0.44 -23.31 3.54
C LEU A 404 -0.77 -23.31 4.47
N ALA A 405 -1.78 -22.46 4.22
CA ALA A 405 -3.00 -22.41 5.02
C ALA A 405 -3.67 -23.79 5.25
N PRO A 406 -3.83 -24.67 4.24
CA PRO A 406 -4.40 -26.01 4.44
C PRO A 406 -3.54 -26.93 5.33
N PHE A 407 -2.27 -26.57 5.54
CA PHE A 407 -1.28 -27.35 6.28
C PHE A 407 -0.92 -26.72 7.62
N ALA A 408 -1.68 -25.72 8.09
CA ALA A 408 -1.38 -24.98 9.33
C ALA A 408 -1.17 -25.90 10.55
N GLY A 409 -1.96 -26.97 10.67
CA GLY A 409 -1.88 -27.97 11.75
C GLY A 409 -0.91 -29.13 11.50
N ARG A 410 -0.16 -29.14 10.38
CA ARG A 410 0.80 -30.21 10.07
C ARG A 410 2.17 -29.91 10.68
N ALA A 411 2.84 -30.92 11.24
CA ALA A 411 4.21 -30.78 11.75
C ALA A 411 5.18 -30.33 10.64
N ALA A 412 6.03 -29.34 10.93
CA ALA A 412 6.95 -28.77 9.94
C ALA A 412 7.94 -29.82 9.40
N GLY A 413 8.31 -30.82 10.20
CA GLY A 413 9.15 -31.94 9.80
C GLY A 413 8.53 -32.81 8.68
N GLN A 414 7.20 -32.86 8.60
CA GLN A 414 6.45 -33.66 7.63
C GLN A 414 6.16 -32.92 6.31
N LEU A 415 6.54 -31.65 6.20
CA LEU A 415 6.39 -30.87 4.98
C LEU A 415 7.42 -31.29 3.90
N SER A 416 7.07 -31.07 2.63
CA SER A 416 8.02 -31.21 1.51
C SER A 416 9.15 -30.16 1.61
N GLY A 417 10.25 -30.36 0.87
CA GLY A 417 11.38 -29.41 0.86
C GLY A 417 10.95 -27.98 0.49
N GLY A 418 10.16 -27.83 -0.57
CA GLY A 418 9.64 -26.52 -0.98
C GLY A 418 8.70 -25.89 0.05
N MET A 419 7.81 -26.68 0.66
CA MET A 419 6.92 -26.19 1.74
C MET A 419 7.72 -25.74 2.97
N LYS A 420 8.78 -26.46 3.32
CA LYS A 420 9.70 -26.09 4.41
C LYS A 420 10.36 -24.74 4.14
N GLN A 421 10.86 -24.52 2.92
CA GLN A 421 11.48 -23.23 2.58
C GLN A 421 10.46 -22.09 2.56
N LYS A 422 9.27 -22.30 2.00
CA LYS A 422 8.18 -21.31 2.06
C LYS A 422 7.83 -20.93 3.49
N LEU A 423 7.75 -21.92 4.39
CA LEU A 423 7.53 -21.66 5.81
C LEU A 423 8.69 -20.89 6.44
N ALA A 424 9.94 -21.23 6.14
CA ALA A 424 11.10 -20.53 6.66
C ALA A 424 11.13 -19.05 6.25
N VAL A 425 10.84 -18.76 4.98
CA VAL A 425 10.73 -17.38 4.47
C VAL A 425 9.55 -16.65 5.11
N ALA A 426 8.36 -17.28 5.18
CA ALA A 426 7.20 -16.67 5.85
C ALA A 426 7.46 -16.38 7.33
N ASN A 427 8.14 -17.29 8.03
CA ASN A 427 8.50 -17.13 9.42
C ASN A 427 9.47 -15.96 9.63
N ALA A 428 10.46 -15.79 8.75
CA ALA A 428 11.38 -14.65 8.79
C ALA A 428 10.69 -13.31 8.45
N LEU A 429 9.63 -13.34 7.64
CA LEU A 429 8.83 -12.15 7.27
C LEU A 429 7.79 -11.75 8.32
N LEU A 430 7.36 -12.67 9.19
CA LEU A 430 6.30 -12.45 10.17
C LEU A 430 6.51 -11.22 11.06
N PRO A 431 7.73 -10.92 11.55
CA PRO A 431 7.99 -9.72 12.34
C PRO A 431 7.99 -8.40 11.55
N GLU A 432 7.86 -8.45 10.22
CA GLU A 432 8.09 -7.31 9.30
C GLU A 432 9.51 -6.72 9.48
N PRO A 433 10.56 -7.51 9.18
CA PRO A 433 11.93 -7.07 9.37
C PRO A 433 12.29 -5.94 8.38
N ALA A 434 13.15 -5.01 8.80
CA ALA A 434 13.70 -3.98 7.92
C ALA A 434 14.84 -4.51 7.02
N LEU A 435 15.42 -5.65 7.39
CA LEU A 435 16.41 -6.39 6.60
C LEU A 435 16.11 -7.89 6.65
N LEU A 436 15.88 -8.49 5.48
CA LEU A 436 15.68 -9.93 5.30
C LEU A 436 16.93 -10.55 4.68
N VAL A 437 17.58 -11.46 5.41
CA VAL A 437 18.81 -12.14 4.98
C VAL A 437 18.52 -13.61 4.71
N LEU A 438 18.78 -14.08 3.50
CA LEU A 438 18.40 -15.42 3.04
C LEU A 438 19.62 -16.14 2.47
N ASP A 439 20.06 -17.23 3.08
CA ASP A 439 21.19 -18.01 2.60
C ASP A 439 20.68 -19.17 1.73
N GLU A 440 20.81 -19.05 0.41
CA GLU A 440 20.31 -20.01 -0.59
C GLU A 440 18.85 -20.46 -0.37
N PRO A 441 17.87 -19.54 -0.32
CA PRO A 441 16.50 -19.83 0.10
C PRO A 441 15.73 -20.81 -0.82
N THR A 442 16.19 -20.97 -2.05
CA THR A 442 15.57 -21.77 -3.10
C THR A 442 16.36 -23.05 -3.44
N ALA A 443 17.47 -23.30 -2.73
CA ALA A 443 18.28 -24.49 -2.94
C ALA A 443 17.48 -25.78 -2.68
N GLY A 444 17.46 -26.68 -3.67
CA GLY A 444 16.73 -27.95 -3.59
C GLY A 444 15.21 -27.81 -3.63
N VAL A 445 14.68 -26.66 -4.02
CA VAL A 445 13.24 -26.41 -4.21
C VAL A 445 12.86 -26.59 -5.68
N ASP A 446 11.68 -27.14 -5.95
CA ASP A 446 11.13 -27.27 -7.30
C ASP A 446 10.81 -25.91 -7.95
N VAL A 447 10.60 -25.91 -9.27
CA VAL A 447 10.44 -24.68 -10.06
C VAL A 447 9.23 -23.85 -9.62
N VAL A 448 8.13 -24.49 -9.22
CA VAL A 448 6.89 -23.80 -8.82
C VAL A 448 7.11 -23.11 -7.48
N ALA A 449 7.55 -23.84 -6.47
CA ALA A 449 7.80 -23.28 -5.15
C ALA A 449 8.91 -22.21 -5.16
N ARG A 450 9.91 -22.32 -6.05
CA ARG A 450 10.90 -21.26 -6.29
C ARG A 450 10.24 -19.96 -6.77
N GLY A 451 9.33 -20.05 -7.74
CA GLY A 451 8.59 -18.88 -8.25
C GLY A 451 7.72 -18.21 -7.19
N GLU A 452 7.10 -19.00 -6.32
CA GLU A 452 6.31 -18.50 -5.19
C GLU A 452 7.21 -17.77 -4.15
N ILE A 453 8.36 -18.34 -3.79
CA ILE A 453 9.34 -17.69 -2.91
C ILE A 453 9.78 -16.36 -3.51
N TRP A 454 10.14 -16.33 -4.79
CA TRP A 454 10.52 -15.09 -5.47
C TRP A 454 9.42 -14.03 -5.47
N THR A 455 8.15 -14.44 -5.58
CA THR A 455 7.01 -13.54 -5.47
C THR A 455 6.91 -12.92 -4.06
N MET A 456 7.21 -13.70 -3.02
CA MET A 456 7.28 -13.19 -1.65
C MET A 456 8.44 -12.20 -1.47
N LEU A 457 9.63 -12.51 -2.00
CA LEU A 457 10.81 -11.63 -1.92
C LEU A 457 10.58 -10.31 -2.67
N ALA A 458 10.00 -10.38 -3.87
CA ALA A 458 9.65 -9.20 -4.67
C ALA A 458 8.66 -8.28 -3.95
N ARG A 459 7.76 -8.82 -3.12
CA ARG A 459 6.88 -7.99 -2.27
C ARG A 459 7.59 -7.46 -1.04
N ALA A 460 8.45 -8.27 -0.42
CA ALA A 460 9.18 -7.88 0.78
C ALA A 460 10.13 -6.70 0.54
N ARG A 461 10.62 -6.52 -0.70
CA ARG A 461 11.54 -5.42 -1.05
C ARG A 461 10.95 -4.02 -0.89
N GLU A 462 9.63 -3.88 -0.93
CA GLU A 462 8.94 -2.60 -0.75
C GLU A 462 9.13 -2.07 0.68
N ASP A 463 9.13 -2.99 1.65
CA ASP A 463 9.19 -2.68 3.08
C ASP A 463 10.58 -2.92 3.70
N ALA A 464 11.42 -3.75 3.07
CA ALA A 464 12.69 -4.23 3.62
C ALA A 464 13.82 -4.29 2.58
N LEU A 465 15.07 -4.16 3.03
CA LEU A 465 16.22 -4.60 2.24
C LEU A 465 16.28 -6.13 2.23
N VAL A 466 16.30 -6.75 1.05
CA VAL A 466 16.41 -8.22 0.92
C VAL A 466 17.82 -8.57 0.46
N VAL A 467 18.57 -9.30 1.26
CA VAL A 467 19.91 -9.80 0.91
C VAL A 467 19.85 -11.30 0.81
N LEU A 468 20.06 -11.85 -0.38
CA LEU A 468 20.03 -13.30 -0.60
C LEU A 468 21.33 -13.80 -1.20
N SER A 469 21.83 -14.95 -0.75
CA SER A 469 22.87 -15.66 -1.47
C SER A 469 22.22 -16.65 -2.44
N THR A 470 22.81 -16.80 -3.63
CA THR A 470 22.34 -17.80 -4.59
C THR A 470 23.49 -18.34 -5.42
N SER A 471 23.42 -19.64 -5.73
CA SER A 471 24.28 -20.32 -6.71
C SER A 471 23.60 -20.43 -8.09
N TYR A 472 22.32 -20.04 -8.18
CA TYR A 472 21.54 -20.07 -9.41
C TYR A 472 21.67 -18.73 -10.16
N LEU A 473 22.16 -18.79 -11.39
CA LEU A 473 22.47 -17.60 -12.19
C LEU A 473 21.22 -16.91 -12.73
N ASP A 474 20.14 -17.65 -12.95
CA ASP A 474 18.82 -17.13 -13.29
C ASP A 474 18.21 -16.35 -12.13
N GLU A 475 18.50 -16.74 -10.88
CA GLU A 475 18.10 -16.00 -9.69
C GLU A 475 18.94 -14.74 -9.50
N ALA A 476 20.25 -14.84 -9.74
CA ALA A 476 21.13 -13.67 -9.76
C ALA A 476 20.65 -12.62 -10.77
N ALA A 477 20.21 -13.05 -11.96
CA ALA A 477 19.69 -12.16 -12.98
C ALA A 477 18.37 -11.44 -12.60
N ARG A 478 17.65 -11.91 -11.57
CA ARG A 478 16.40 -11.30 -11.07
C ARG A 478 16.63 -10.34 -9.90
N CYS A 479 17.84 -10.29 -9.35
CA CYS A 479 18.18 -9.37 -8.28
C CYS A 479 18.29 -7.96 -8.86
N ASP A 480 17.85 -6.95 -8.10
CA ASP A 480 17.98 -5.55 -8.48
C ASP A 480 19.46 -5.15 -8.54
N ARG A 481 20.27 -5.71 -7.63
CA ARG A 481 21.72 -5.49 -7.57
C ARG A 481 22.46 -6.73 -7.11
N LEU A 482 23.71 -6.89 -7.55
CA LEU A 482 24.55 -8.03 -7.24
C LEU A 482 25.85 -7.61 -6.56
N VAL A 483 26.30 -8.44 -5.62
CA VAL A 483 27.64 -8.42 -5.05
C VAL A 483 28.33 -9.71 -5.47
N TYR A 484 29.32 -9.60 -6.35
CA TYR A 484 30.15 -10.73 -6.72
C TYR A 484 31.31 -10.85 -5.73
N LEU A 485 31.28 -11.92 -4.93
CA LEU A 485 32.25 -12.24 -3.90
C LEU A 485 33.15 -13.37 -4.37
N ASP A 486 34.46 -13.19 -4.24
CA ASP A 486 35.47 -14.21 -4.53
C ASP A 486 36.64 -14.08 -3.55
N GLY A 487 37.12 -15.21 -3.02
CA GLY A 487 38.22 -15.23 -2.05
C GLY A 487 38.01 -14.37 -0.80
N GLY A 488 36.76 -14.13 -0.39
CA GLY A 488 36.42 -13.26 0.74
C GLY A 488 36.47 -11.76 0.44
N ARG A 489 36.59 -11.36 -0.83
CA ARG A 489 36.63 -9.97 -1.29
C ARG A 489 35.50 -9.69 -2.26
N VAL A 490 34.99 -8.47 -2.23
CA VAL A 490 34.06 -7.98 -3.25
C VAL A 490 34.86 -7.66 -4.51
N ARG A 491 34.52 -8.34 -5.61
CA ARG A 491 35.16 -8.15 -6.92
C ARG A 491 34.39 -7.17 -7.79
N ALA A 492 33.06 -7.20 -7.69
CA ALA A 492 32.18 -6.29 -8.42
C ALA A 492 30.87 -6.09 -7.66
N VAL A 493 30.29 -4.89 -7.83
CA VAL A 493 28.96 -4.55 -7.34
C VAL A 493 28.25 -3.74 -8.41
N GLY A 494 27.01 -4.08 -8.73
CA GLY A 494 26.23 -3.40 -9.76
C GLY A 494 24.94 -4.13 -10.07
N THR A 495 24.08 -3.53 -10.89
CA THR A 495 22.92 -4.24 -11.44
C THR A 495 23.39 -5.39 -12.34
N PRO A 496 22.57 -6.44 -12.58
CA PRO A 496 22.92 -7.48 -13.53
C PRO A 496 23.30 -6.93 -14.92
N GLU A 497 22.63 -5.87 -15.37
CA GLU A 497 22.91 -5.18 -16.63
C GLU A 497 24.26 -4.44 -16.59
N GLU A 498 24.54 -3.70 -15.52
CA GLU A 498 25.83 -3.01 -15.33
C GLU A 498 27.00 -4.01 -15.30
N LEU A 499 26.84 -5.14 -14.61
CA LEU A 499 27.88 -6.16 -14.56
C LEU A 499 28.11 -6.81 -15.92
N ARG A 500 27.04 -7.08 -16.69
CA ARG A 500 27.14 -7.59 -18.08
C ARG A 500 27.82 -6.59 -19.00
N ALA A 501 27.47 -5.31 -18.88
CA ALA A 501 28.08 -4.24 -19.69
C ALA A 501 29.54 -3.97 -19.31
N GLY A 502 29.90 -4.18 -18.03
CA GLY A 502 31.25 -3.98 -17.51
C GLY A 502 32.27 -5.04 -17.95
N VAL A 503 31.82 -6.17 -18.51
CA VAL A 503 32.72 -7.19 -19.04
C VAL A 503 32.91 -7.03 -20.54
N SER A 504 34.16 -7.00 -20.99
CA SER A 504 34.50 -6.98 -22.42
C SER A 504 34.44 -8.41 -22.98
N LEU A 505 33.23 -8.94 -23.16
CA LEU A 505 33.00 -10.29 -23.66
C LEU A 505 31.89 -10.31 -24.72
N ALA A 506 32.10 -11.05 -25.80
CA ALA A 506 31.09 -11.35 -26.81
C ALA A 506 30.84 -12.87 -26.84
N LEU A 507 29.56 -13.27 -26.90
CA LEU A 507 29.15 -14.66 -26.91
C LEU A 507 28.53 -15.02 -28.26
N TYR A 508 28.89 -16.19 -28.79
CA TYR A 508 28.32 -16.75 -30.02
C TYR A 508 27.86 -18.18 -29.79
N ARG A 509 26.83 -18.59 -30.54
CA ARG A 509 26.41 -19.99 -30.64
C ARG A 509 26.62 -20.48 -32.06
N ALA A 510 27.16 -21.68 -32.20
CA ALA A 510 27.35 -22.34 -33.50
C ALA A 510 26.76 -23.75 -33.48
N TRP A 511 26.02 -24.12 -34.52
CA TRP A 511 25.40 -25.45 -34.70
C TRP A 511 26.03 -26.15 -35.89
N GLY A 512 26.26 -27.45 -35.76
CA GLY A 512 26.73 -28.28 -36.86
C GLY A 512 26.66 -29.76 -36.52
N ASP A 513 27.22 -30.58 -37.38
CA ASP A 513 27.10 -32.04 -37.27
C ASP A 513 27.94 -32.63 -36.12
N ASP A 514 29.10 -32.04 -35.83
CA ASP A 514 29.97 -32.42 -34.71
C ASP A 514 30.33 -31.21 -33.84
N VAL A 515 29.56 -31.00 -32.78
CA VAL A 515 29.77 -29.92 -31.80
C VAL A 515 31.12 -30.01 -31.08
N HIS A 516 31.70 -31.20 -30.93
CA HIS A 516 33.00 -31.35 -30.26
C HIS A 516 34.15 -30.98 -31.20
N ALA A 517 34.07 -31.33 -32.48
CA ALA A 517 35.01 -30.89 -33.50
C ALA A 517 34.96 -29.36 -33.67
N ILE A 518 33.76 -28.79 -33.78
CA ILE A 518 33.55 -27.34 -33.90
C ILE A 518 34.12 -26.63 -32.66
N ALA A 519 33.87 -27.14 -31.44
CA ALA A 519 34.42 -26.54 -30.21
C ALA A 519 35.95 -26.60 -30.15
N ARG A 520 36.59 -27.69 -30.61
CA ARG A 520 38.06 -27.78 -30.68
C ARG A 520 38.63 -26.79 -31.69
N ALA A 521 38.02 -26.68 -32.86
CA ALA A 521 38.47 -25.78 -33.92
C ALA A 521 38.21 -24.31 -33.58
N ALA A 522 37.09 -23.98 -32.92
CA ALA A 522 36.83 -22.62 -32.46
C ALA A 522 37.91 -22.12 -31.48
N ARG A 523 38.47 -22.99 -30.64
CA ARG A 523 39.59 -22.63 -29.72
C ARG A 523 40.89 -22.30 -30.43
N THR A 524 41.07 -22.67 -31.70
CA THR A 524 42.29 -22.30 -32.45
C THR A 524 42.22 -20.89 -33.02
N LEU A 525 41.05 -20.24 -32.99
CA LEU A 525 40.90 -18.85 -33.41
C LEU A 525 41.57 -17.91 -32.38
N PRO A 526 42.39 -16.93 -32.81
CA PRO A 526 43.28 -16.17 -31.92
C PRO A 526 42.56 -15.24 -30.93
N TYR A 527 41.27 -14.97 -31.17
CA TYR A 527 40.43 -14.09 -30.35
C TYR A 527 39.41 -14.86 -29.50
N VAL A 528 39.33 -16.19 -29.64
CA VAL A 528 38.45 -17.04 -28.83
C VAL A 528 39.13 -17.36 -27.50
N GLN A 529 38.51 -16.97 -26.40
CA GLN A 529 38.99 -17.27 -25.05
C GLN A 529 38.61 -18.70 -24.63
N ALA A 530 37.36 -19.08 -24.92
CA ALA A 530 36.86 -20.41 -24.63
C ALA A 530 35.81 -20.83 -25.66
N ALA A 531 35.75 -22.11 -25.96
CA ALA A 531 34.64 -22.70 -26.69
C ALA A 531 34.26 -24.04 -26.06
N ARG A 532 32.96 -24.28 -25.83
CA ARG A 532 32.46 -25.48 -25.15
C ARG A 532 31.22 -26.02 -25.86
N ALA A 533 31.19 -27.32 -26.09
CA ALA A 533 30.00 -28.00 -26.60
C ALA A 533 28.92 -28.02 -25.49
N THR A 534 27.73 -27.52 -25.80
CA THR A 534 26.59 -27.41 -24.88
C THR A 534 25.36 -27.98 -25.57
N GLY A 535 25.02 -29.24 -25.27
CA GLY A 535 23.92 -29.94 -25.93
C GLY A 535 24.13 -30.03 -27.45
N ARG A 536 23.32 -29.31 -28.23
CA ARG A 536 23.32 -29.33 -29.71
C ARG A 536 24.08 -28.18 -30.37
N PHE A 537 24.73 -27.32 -29.59
CA PHE A 537 25.49 -26.19 -30.12
C PHE A 537 26.84 -26.04 -29.40
N VAL A 538 27.71 -25.25 -29.99
CA VAL A 538 28.96 -24.79 -29.40
C VAL A 538 28.77 -23.36 -28.92
N ARG A 539 29.06 -23.14 -27.64
CA ARG A 539 29.15 -21.82 -27.04
C ARG A 539 30.57 -21.31 -27.21
N VAL A 540 30.74 -20.15 -27.83
CA VAL A 540 32.05 -19.52 -28.10
C VAL A 540 32.11 -18.18 -27.39
N GLU A 541 33.15 -18.00 -26.58
CA GLU A 541 33.44 -16.82 -25.78
C GLU A 541 34.63 -16.07 -26.40
N VAL A 542 34.41 -14.81 -26.79
CA VAL A 542 35.37 -13.94 -27.45
C VAL A 542 35.65 -12.73 -26.56
N LEU A 543 36.91 -12.52 -26.20
CA LEU A 543 37.33 -11.40 -25.36
C LEU A 543 37.36 -10.11 -26.18
N GLY A 544 36.59 -9.11 -25.78
CA GLY A 544 36.37 -7.85 -26.51
C GLY A 544 37.65 -7.11 -26.89
N ALA A 545 38.68 -7.16 -26.04
CA ALA A 545 39.98 -6.51 -26.30
C ALA A 545 40.73 -7.07 -27.52
N ARG A 546 40.39 -8.28 -27.98
CA ARG A 546 40.96 -8.94 -29.17
C ARG A 546 39.91 -9.30 -30.22
N ALA A 547 38.65 -8.95 -29.97
CA ALA A 547 37.52 -9.34 -30.79
C ALA A 547 37.55 -8.58 -32.12
N PRO A 548 37.56 -9.26 -33.28
CA PRO A 548 37.22 -8.62 -34.54
C PRO A 548 35.73 -8.26 -34.57
N ASP A 549 35.29 -7.54 -35.61
CA ASP A 549 33.87 -7.27 -35.81
C ASP A 549 33.04 -8.58 -35.83
N ALA A 550 31.77 -8.48 -35.43
CA ALA A 550 30.91 -9.64 -35.32
C ALA A 550 30.75 -10.40 -36.65
N ALA A 551 30.80 -9.71 -37.79
CA ALA A 551 30.68 -10.33 -39.10
C ALA A 551 31.89 -11.23 -39.42
N ARG A 552 33.09 -10.83 -39.02
CA ARG A 552 34.31 -11.62 -39.16
C ARG A 552 34.28 -12.85 -38.26
N VAL A 553 33.85 -12.70 -37.01
CA VAL A 553 33.69 -13.85 -36.11
C VAL A 553 32.73 -14.89 -36.72
N LEU A 554 31.58 -14.45 -37.25
CA LEU A 554 30.60 -15.35 -37.87
C LEU A 554 31.15 -16.06 -39.12
N ARG A 555 31.92 -15.35 -39.96
CA ARG A 555 32.58 -15.96 -41.13
C ARG A 555 33.60 -17.03 -40.73
N ASP A 556 34.44 -16.70 -39.76
CA ASP A 556 35.49 -17.61 -39.28
C ASP A 556 34.87 -18.85 -38.61
N LEU A 557 33.77 -18.69 -37.88
CA LEU A 557 33.01 -19.81 -37.30
C LEU A 557 32.37 -20.68 -38.40
N ALA A 558 31.81 -20.08 -39.46
CA ALA A 558 31.23 -20.82 -40.57
C ALA A 558 32.28 -21.62 -41.39
N ALA A 559 33.55 -21.20 -41.35
CA ALA A 559 34.66 -21.84 -42.04
C ALA A 559 35.33 -22.98 -41.24
N LEU A 560 34.87 -23.27 -40.01
CA LEU A 560 35.44 -24.32 -39.18
C LEU A 560 35.16 -25.74 -39.76
N PRO A 561 36.06 -26.71 -39.50
CA PRO A 561 35.86 -28.11 -39.89
C PRO A 561 34.66 -28.75 -39.16
N GLY A 562 33.83 -29.45 -39.93
CA GLY A 562 32.49 -29.92 -39.51
C GLY A 562 31.45 -28.89 -39.93
N PRO A 563 30.46 -29.22 -40.78
CA PRO A 563 29.59 -28.23 -41.42
C PRO A 563 28.80 -27.46 -40.36
N VAL A 564 29.29 -26.24 -40.05
CA VAL A 564 28.58 -25.28 -39.22
C VAL A 564 27.40 -24.78 -40.04
N ARG A 565 26.21 -25.25 -39.68
CA ARG A 565 24.96 -24.92 -40.39
C ARG A 565 24.46 -23.53 -40.04
N LEU A 566 24.76 -23.06 -38.84
CA LEU A 566 24.33 -21.76 -38.33
C LEU A 566 25.32 -21.27 -37.27
N ALA A 567 25.60 -19.97 -37.26
CA ALA A 567 26.24 -19.29 -36.16
C ALA A 567 25.55 -17.94 -35.90
N GLU A 568 25.36 -17.57 -34.64
CA GLU A 568 24.71 -16.31 -34.28
C GLU A 568 25.36 -15.69 -33.03
N PRO A 569 25.36 -14.35 -32.92
CA PRO A 569 25.71 -13.67 -31.68
C PRO A 569 24.56 -13.86 -30.67
N VAL A 570 24.91 -13.99 -29.38
CA VAL A 570 23.93 -14.06 -28.30
C VAL A 570 24.31 -13.13 -27.15
N PRO A 571 23.33 -12.63 -26.38
CA PRO A 571 23.61 -11.82 -25.20
C PRO A 571 24.51 -12.56 -24.21
N VAL A 572 25.43 -11.82 -23.58
CA VAL A 572 26.26 -12.36 -22.49
C VAL A 572 25.34 -12.69 -21.32
N ASP A 573 25.35 -13.94 -20.87
CA ASP A 573 24.59 -14.34 -19.69
C ASP A 573 25.38 -14.12 -18.40
N MET A 574 24.70 -14.34 -17.27
CA MET A 574 25.32 -14.18 -15.96
C MET A 574 26.47 -15.16 -15.70
N GLU A 575 26.46 -16.36 -16.31
CA GLU A 575 27.53 -17.34 -16.13
C GLU A 575 28.86 -16.76 -16.64
N SER A 576 28.86 -16.35 -17.91
CA SER A 576 30.05 -15.81 -18.55
C SER A 576 30.45 -14.47 -17.94
N THR A 577 29.48 -13.65 -17.51
CA THR A 577 29.75 -12.39 -16.81
C THR A 577 30.54 -12.62 -15.52
N LEU A 578 30.06 -13.50 -14.64
CA LEU A 578 30.73 -13.76 -13.36
C LEU A 578 32.08 -14.45 -13.56
N LEU A 579 32.22 -15.36 -14.54
CA LEU A 579 33.50 -15.98 -14.89
C LEU A 579 34.53 -14.96 -15.40
N ALA A 580 34.10 -14.01 -16.23
CA ALA A 580 34.97 -12.92 -16.69
C ALA A 580 35.44 -12.04 -15.51
N LEU A 581 34.57 -11.76 -14.55
CA LEU A 581 34.91 -11.04 -13.31
C LEU A 581 35.78 -11.86 -12.33
N SER A 582 35.82 -13.19 -12.49
CA SER A 582 36.67 -14.09 -11.70
C SER A 582 38.10 -14.17 -12.23
N SER A 583 38.31 -13.78 -13.49
CA SER A 583 39.60 -13.91 -14.15
C SER A 583 40.55 -12.81 -13.64
N PRO A 584 41.81 -13.14 -13.33
CA PRO A 584 42.76 -12.25 -12.64
C PRO A 584 43.13 -10.99 -13.41
#